data_AF-A0A4R0G6D7-F1
#
_entry.id   AF-A0A4R0G6D7-F1
#
_cell.length_a   1.000
_cell.length_b   1.000
_cell.length_c   1.000
_cell.angle_alpha   90.00
_cell.angle_beta   90.00
_cell.angle_gamma   90.00
#
_symmetry.space_group_name_H-M   'P 1'
#
loop_
_entity.id
_entity.type
_entity.pdbx_description
1 polymer ?
#
loop_
_entity_poly.entity_id
_entity_poly.type
_entity_poly.pdbx_seq_one_letter_code
_entity_poly.pdbx_strand_id
1 'polypeptide(L)'
;AGEKLGLFARTGQLSLKASEGPVEVQAQNGNMRLFAEKKLTISSASDISFAGKKRITLIGGGSYLRLEAGKVEYGTTATYMRKVKRTMAAAASDMPLKMPRLGTSYIYSAIYQLQDEHGTLLAGKPYRLTTPSGQIATGYTDEEGKTVPVYTRTQENVELHVVQKKPQPQEMLWFIGDGSEQQMETELREQP
;
A
#
# COMPACT_ATOMS: atom_id res chain seq x y z
N ALA A 1 52.12 18.99 30.04
CA ALA A 1 53.04 18.02 30.66
C ALA A 1 52.28 16.73 30.96
N GLY A 2 52.96 15.58 30.81
CA GLY A 2 52.44 14.21 30.92
C GLY A 2 52.21 13.55 29.55
N GLU A 3 53.11 12.65 29.12
CA GLU A 3 53.00 12.01 27.79
C GLU A 3 52.01 10.84 27.77
N LYS A 4 51.96 9.99 28.81
CA LYS A 4 51.11 8.79 28.87
C LYS A 4 50.75 8.41 30.32
N LEU A 5 49.57 7.79 30.50
CA LEU A 5 49.13 7.16 31.75
C LEU A 5 48.57 5.76 31.43
N GLY A 6 48.86 4.76 32.27
CA GLY A 6 48.34 3.41 32.12
C GLY A 6 47.96 2.80 33.46
N LEU A 7 46.86 2.04 33.49
CA LEU A 7 46.36 1.31 34.65
C LEU A 7 46.28 -0.18 34.30
N PHE A 8 46.85 -1.04 35.14
CA PHE A 8 46.90 -2.48 34.91
C PHE A 8 46.74 -3.26 36.22
N ALA A 9 45.86 -4.27 36.22
CA ALA A 9 45.68 -5.21 37.32
C ALA A 9 45.95 -6.64 36.80
N ARG A 10 46.95 -7.31 37.37
CA ARG A 10 47.36 -8.67 36.96
C ARG A 10 46.41 -9.76 37.47
N THR A 11 45.88 -9.57 38.68
CA THR A 11 44.92 -10.47 39.34
C THR A 11 43.81 -9.64 39.99
N GLY A 12 42.65 -10.23 40.20
CA GLY A 12 41.48 -9.54 40.76
C GLY A 12 40.73 -8.69 39.73
N GLN A 13 40.08 -7.62 40.20
CA GLN A 13 39.22 -6.75 39.40
C GLN A 13 39.77 -5.32 39.36
N LEU A 14 39.75 -4.69 38.19
CA LEU A 14 39.86 -3.24 38.05
C LEU A 14 38.44 -2.65 37.98
N SER A 15 38.13 -1.67 38.82
CA SER A 15 36.81 -1.01 38.83
C SER A 15 36.92 0.50 38.91
N LEU A 16 36.16 1.20 38.08
CA LEU A 16 35.99 2.66 38.13
C LEU A 16 34.51 2.94 38.45
N LYS A 17 34.24 3.61 39.57
CA LYS A 17 32.90 3.89 40.07
C LYS A 17 32.83 5.32 40.59
N ALA A 18 31.71 6.01 40.33
CA ALA A 18 31.37 7.28 40.94
C ALA A 18 30.01 7.12 41.62
N SER A 19 29.87 7.62 42.85
CA SER A 19 28.60 7.60 43.58
C SER A 19 27.67 8.73 43.10
N GLU A 20 28.27 9.88 42.78
CA GLU A 20 27.60 11.08 42.33
C GLU A 20 28.42 11.72 41.22
N GLY A 21 27.77 12.52 40.37
CA GLY A 21 28.42 13.19 39.24
C GLY A 21 28.64 12.30 38.02
N PRO A 22 29.00 12.90 36.87
CA PRO A 22 29.20 12.17 35.62
C PRO A 22 30.57 11.47 35.58
N VAL A 23 30.64 10.36 34.85
CA VAL A 23 31.90 9.75 34.42
C VAL A 23 32.05 10.02 32.94
N GLU A 24 33.09 10.76 32.57
CA GLU A 24 33.42 11.05 31.18
C GLU A 24 34.72 10.36 30.76
N VAL A 25 34.69 9.72 29.60
CA VAL A 25 35.86 9.13 28.97
C VAL A 25 35.90 9.65 27.55
N GLN A 26 37.00 10.30 27.16
CA GLN A 26 37.15 10.93 25.86
C GLN A 26 38.56 10.76 25.31
N ALA A 27 38.67 10.62 23.99
CA ALA A 27 39.93 10.67 23.25
C ALA A 27 39.82 11.76 22.18
N GLN A 28 40.33 12.96 22.47
CA GLN A 28 40.10 14.15 21.61
C GLN A 28 40.84 14.08 20.27
N ASN A 29 42.08 13.58 20.29
CA ASN A 29 42.96 13.47 19.11
C ASN A 29 43.40 12.02 18.85
N GLY A 30 42.72 11.05 19.47
CA GLY A 30 43.10 9.64 19.47
C GLY A 30 41.93 8.71 19.20
N ASN A 31 42.17 7.41 19.33
CA ASN A 31 41.13 6.40 19.27
C ASN A 31 40.75 5.92 20.67
N MET A 32 39.50 5.48 20.81
CA MET A 32 39.04 4.74 21.97
C MET A 32 38.72 3.32 21.55
N ARG A 33 39.23 2.34 22.29
CA ARG A 33 38.97 0.92 22.06
C ARG A 33 38.58 0.26 23.37
N LEU A 34 37.46 -0.45 23.34
CA LEU A 34 37.00 -1.29 24.45
C LEU A 34 36.98 -2.73 23.94
N PHE A 35 37.65 -3.62 24.66
CA PHE A 35 37.73 -5.03 24.32
C PHE A 35 37.56 -5.86 25.59
N ALA A 36 36.85 -6.98 25.46
CA ALA A 36 36.71 -7.98 26.50
C ALA A 36 36.77 -9.36 25.85
N GLU A 37 37.60 -10.26 26.38
CA GLU A 37 37.72 -11.64 25.88
C GLU A 37 36.41 -12.43 26.06
N LYS A 38 35.70 -12.17 27.15
CA LYS A 38 34.41 -12.80 27.46
C LYS A 38 33.26 -11.91 27.02
N LYS A 39 32.58 -11.28 27.98
CA LYS A 39 31.38 -10.47 27.76
C LYS A 39 31.68 -9.01 28.01
N LEU A 40 31.29 -8.15 27.05
CA LEU A 40 31.17 -6.71 27.24
C LEU A 40 29.69 -6.36 27.41
N THR A 41 29.33 -5.66 28.48
CA THR A 41 27.95 -5.20 28.75
C THR A 41 27.95 -3.68 28.84
N ILE A 42 27.09 -3.03 28.06
CA ILE A 42 26.80 -1.59 28.16
C ILE A 42 25.30 -1.48 28.44
N SER A 43 24.94 -0.84 29.55
CA SER A 43 23.56 -0.73 30.00
C SER A 43 23.34 0.62 30.67
N SER A 44 22.15 1.19 30.48
CA SER A 44 21.68 2.41 31.12
C SER A 44 20.32 2.13 31.74
N ALA A 45 20.02 2.79 32.87
CA ALA A 45 18.67 2.81 33.43
C ALA A 45 17.71 3.72 32.64
N SER A 46 18.26 4.55 31.75
CA SER A 46 17.54 5.43 30.84
C SER A 46 18.08 5.19 29.43
N ASP A 47 18.52 6.22 28.72
CA ASP A 47 18.90 6.11 27.32
C ASP A 47 20.35 5.67 27.11
N ILE A 48 20.59 5.03 25.96
CA ILE A 48 21.92 4.77 25.39
C ILE A 48 21.94 5.39 24.00
N SER A 49 22.92 6.25 23.72
CA SER A 49 23.12 6.83 22.41
C SER A 49 24.47 6.41 21.81
N PHE A 50 24.44 6.02 20.54
CA PHE A 50 25.63 5.85 19.73
C PHE A 50 25.58 6.90 18.62
N ALA A 51 26.59 7.77 18.57
CA ALA A 51 26.67 8.83 17.57
C ALA A 51 28.03 8.75 16.85
N GLY A 52 28.00 8.74 15.53
CA GLY A 52 29.19 8.74 14.69
C GLY A 52 28.99 9.69 13.52
N LYS A 53 29.95 10.61 13.31
CA LYS A 53 29.87 11.60 12.21
C LYS A 53 29.83 10.94 10.83
N LYS A 54 30.57 9.84 10.65
CA LYS A 54 30.69 9.13 9.37
C LYS A 54 29.82 7.88 9.31
N ARG A 55 29.90 7.03 10.34
CA ARG A 55 29.28 5.71 10.35
C ARG A 55 29.16 5.14 11.76
N ILE A 56 28.15 4.32 11.97
CA ILE A 56 28.07 3.37 13.10
C ILE A 56 27.90 1.97 12.50
N THR A 57 28.69 1.00 12.98
CA THR A 57 28.65 -0.38 12.50
C THR A 57 28.59 -1.35 13.68
N LEU A 58 27.62 -2.24 13.67
CA LEU A 58 27.47 -3.34 14.62
C LEU A 58 27.63 -4.64 13.84
N ILE A 59 28.54 -5.52 14.27
CA ILE A 59 28.84 -6.80 13.59
C ILE A 59 28.81 -7.92 14.62
N GLY A 60 28.20 -9.05 14.25
CA GLY A 60 28.22 -10.26 15.08
C GLY A 60 27.76 -11.48 14.30
N GLY A 61 28.46 -12.61 14.46
CA GLY A 61 28.06 -13.90 13.88
C GLY A 61 27.83 -13.88 12.37
N GLY A 62 28.61 -13.09 11.61
CA GLY A 62 28.45 -12.92 10.16
C GLY A 62 27.30 -12.00 9.72
N SER A 63 26.57 -11.40 10.66
CA SER A 63 25.55 -10.38 10.40
C SER A 63 26.05 -8.99 10.77
N TYR A 64 25.46 -7.95 10.19
CA TYR A 64 25.80 -6.57 10.50
C TYR A 64 24.61 -5.61 10.41
N LEU A 65 24.73 -4.49 11.10
CA LEU A 65 23.91 -3.28 10.98
C LEU A 65 24.84 -2.08 10.80
N ARG A 66 24.57 -1.25 9.81
CA ARG A 66 25.40 -0.13 9.38
C ARG A 66 24.52 1.11 9.16
N LEU A 67 24.88 2.19 9.86
CA LEU A 67 24.24 3.50 9.76
C LEU A 67 25.22 4.47 9.11
N GLU A 68 24.81 5.05 7.99
CA GLU A 68 25.58 6.02 7.19
C GLU A 68 24.72 7.19 6.73
N ALA A 69 25.34 8.18 6.11
CA ALA A 69 24.64 9.34 5.56
C ALA A 69 23.51 8.91 4.61
N GLY A 70 22.26 9.13 5.06
CA GLY A 70 21.05 8.80 4.29
C GLY A 70 20.78 7.31 4.10
N LYS A 71 21.50 6.41 4.79
CA LYS A 71 21.39 4.97 4.56
C LYS A 71 21.42 4.17 5.87
N VAL A 72 20.41 3.32 6.03
CA VAL A 72 20.40 2.24 7.01
C VAL A 72 20.54 0.93 6.25
N GLU A 73 21.55 0.14 6.58
CA GLU A 73 21.83 -1.14 5.94
C GLU A 73 21.98 -2.22 7.01
N TYR A 74 21.27 -3.33 6.85
CA TYR A 74 21.46 -4.52 7.65
C TYR A 74 21.61 -5.72 6.71
N GLY A 75 22.55 -6.61 7.03
CA GLY A 75 22.84 -7.78 6.20
C GLY A 75 23.08 -9.02 7.06
N THR A 76 22.61 -10.16 6.56
CA THR A 76 22.82 -11.48 7.14
C THR A 76 22.91 -12.52 6.03
N THR A 77 23.68 -13.58 6.22
CA THR A 77 23.80 -14.69 5.25
C THR A 77 22.74 -15.76 5.41
N ALA A 78 22.09 -15.81 6.58
CA ALA A 78 21.08 -16.81 6.91
C ALA A 78 19.68 -16.16 6.92
N THR A 79 19.04 -16.10 8.08
CA THR A 79 17.64 -15.70 8.19
C THR A 79 17.51 -14.34 8.87
N TYR A 80 16.76 -13.43 8.25
CA TYR A 80 16.25 -12.23 8.89
C TYR A 80 14.83 -12.45 9.40
N MET A 81 14.63 -12.36 10.72
CA MET A 81 13.34 -12.59 11.37
C MET A 81 12.86 -11.30 12.05
N ARG A 82 11.71 -10.76 11.63
CA ARG A 82 11.08 -9.60 12.26
C ARG A 82 9.73 -9.96 12.88
N LYS A 83 9.67 -9.97 14.21
CA LYS A 83 8.45 -10.28 14.99
C LYS A 83 7.81 -8.99 15.49
N VAL A 84 6.81 -8.47 14.77
CA VAL A 84 6.08 -7.25 15.15
C VAL A 84 4.59 -7.36 14.84
N LYS A 85 3.73 -6.65 15.57
CA LYS A 85 2.28 -6.58 15.30
C LYS A 85 1.95 -5.77 14.05
N ARG A 86 2.71 -4.70 13.78
CA ARG A 86 2.49 -3.80 12.64
C ARG A 86 3.80 -3.26 12.09
N THR A 87 3.80 -3.02 10.79
CA THR A 87 4.86 -2.32 10.06
C THR A 87 4.22 -1.16 9.35
N MET A 88 4.82 0.02 9.44
CA MET A 88 4.39 1.18 8.67
C MET A 88 5.55 1.61 7.79
N ALA A 89 5.33 1.58 6.48
CA ALA A 89 6.16 2.31 5.54
C ALA A 89 5.48 3.66 5.34
N ALA A 90 6.19 4.75 5.63
CA ALA A 90 5.73 6.07 5.24
C ALA A 90 5.89 6.21 3.72
N ALA A 91 4.96 6.92 3.07
CA ALA A 91 5.17 7.35 1.69
C ALA A 91 6.44 8.19 1.62
N ALA A 92 7.10 8.19 0.46
CA ALA A 92 8.11 9.20 0.17
C ALA A 92 7.49 10.59 0.41
N SER A 93 8.28 11.56 0.84
CA SER A 93 7.84 12.96 0.81
C SER A 93 7.61 13.35 -0.65
N ASP A 94 6.40 13.12 -1.16
CA ASP A 94 6.04 13.42 -2.54
C ASP A 94 6.09 14.94 -2.74
N MET A 95 7.02 15.40 -3.57
CA MET A 95 6.75 16.61 -4.35
C MET A 95 5.68 16.21 -5.37
N PRO A 96 4.48 16.81 -5.37
CA PRO A 96 3.45 16.46 -6.33
C PRO A 96 3.97 16.77 -7.73
N LEU A 97 4.41 15.74 -8.45
CA LEU A 97 4.68 15.85 -9.87
C LEU A 97 3.32 16.04 -10.54
N LYS A 98 3.01 17.28 -10.94
CA LYS A 98 1.89 17.57 -11.84
C LYS A 98 2.19 16.86 -13.16
N MET A 99 1.72 15.62 -13.27
CA MET A 99 1.71 14.93 -14.56
C MET A 99 0.85 15.76 -15.52
N PRO A 100 1.38 16.22 -16.67
CA PRO A 100 0.54 16.81 -17.69
C PRO A 100 -0.48 15.76 -18.11
N ARG A 101 -1.77 16.11 -18.13
CA ARG A 101 -2.82 15.24 -18.65
C ARG A 101 -2.48 14.94 -20.10
N LEU A 102 -1.99 13.72 -20.37
CA LEU A 102 -1.83 13.23 -21.72
C LEU A 102 -3.24 13.19 -22.31
N GLY A 103 -3.51 14.08 -23.27
CA GLY A 103 -4.83 14.26 -23.86
C GLY A 103 -5.33 12.94 -24.43
N THR A 104 -6.25 12.29 -23.73
CA THR A 104 -7.11 11.32 -24.37
C THR A 104 -7.95 12.10 -25.39
N SER A 105 -8.06 11.56 -26.60
CA SER A 105 -8.67 12.20 -27.76
C SER A 105 -10.15 12.60 -27.57
N TYR A 106 -10.75 12.36 -26.41
CA TYR A 106 -12.15 12.60 -26.08
C TYR A 106 -12.22 13.70 -25.01
N ILE A 107 -12.46 14.93 -25.46
CA ILE A 107 -12.52 16.14 -24.62
C ILE A 107 -13.95 16.51 -24.21
N TYR A 108 -14.96 15.79 -24.72
CA TYR A 108 -16.35 15.99 -24.38
C TYR A 108 -16.91 14.72 -23.73
N SER A 109 -17.60 14.89 -22.59
CA SER A 109 -18.42 13.86 -21.98
C SER A 109 -19.85 14.36 -21.81
N ALA A 110 -20.82 13.50 -22.11
CA ALA A 110 -22.24 13.81 -21.94
C ALA A 110 -22.95 12.67 -21.23
N ILE A 111 -23.88 13.03 -20.34
CA ILE A 111 -24.79 12.12 -19.64
C ILE A 111 -26.20 12.51 -20.09
N TYR A 112 -26.97 11.54 -20.56
CA TYR A 112 -28.33 11.76 -21.08
C TYR A 112 -29.36 11.21 -20.09
N GLN A 113 -30.51 11.87 -19.97
CA GLN A 113 -31.60 11.42 -19.11
C GLN A 113 -32.78 10.97 -19.98
N LEU A 114 -33.29 9.77 -19.73
CA LEU A 114 -34.46 9.23 -20.43
C LEU A 114 -35.75 9.66 -19.73
N GLN A 115 -36.64 10.26 -20.50
CA GLN A 115 -37.97 10.67 -20.07
C GLN A 115 -39.00 10.15 -21.09
N ASP A 116 -40.18 9.77 -20.62
CA ASP A 116 -41.32 9.41 -21.46
C ASP A 116 -42.00 10.66 -22.06
N GLU A 117 -42.93 10.51 -23.02
CA GLU A 117 -43.66 11.63 -23.65
C GLU A 117 -44.44 12.50 -22.63
N HIS A 118 -44.70 11.97 -21.43
CA HIS A 118 -45.34 12.65 -20.31
C HIS A 118 -44.36 13.25 -19.28
N GLY A 119 -43.05 13.22 -19.54
CA GLY A 119 -42.01 13.74 -18.63
C GLY A 119 -41.65 12.82 -17.47
N THR A 120 -42.19 11.60 -17.44
CA THR A 120 -41.86 10.59 -16.41
C THR A 120 -40.46 10.03 -16.65
N LEU A 121 -39.59 10.08 -15.64
CA LEU A 121 -38.24 9.54 -15.73
C LEU A 121 -38.26 8.01 -15.91
N LEU A 122 -37.53 7.53 -16.91
CA LEU A 122 -37.45 6.11 -17.23
C LEU A 122 -36.22 5.47 -16.58
N ALA A 123 -36.31 5.22 -15.28
CA ALA A 123 -35.28 4.52 -14.50
C ALA A 123 -35.23 3.02 -14.80
N GLY A 124 -34.04 2.42 -14.77
CA GLY A 124 -33.81 0.98 -14.94
C GLY A 124 -34.18 0.40 -16.32
N LYS A 125 -34.36 1.23 -17.35
CA LYS A 125 -34.72 0.78 -18.71
C LYS A 125 -33.48 0.52 -19.54
N PRO A 126 -33.45 -0.58 -20.33
CA PRO A 126 -32.38 -0.81 -21.28
C PRO A 126 -32.45 0.23 -22.40
N TYR A 127 -31.35 0.93 -22.63
CA TYR A 127 -31.22 1.91 -23.71
C TYR A 127 -30.09 1.52 -24.66
N ARG A 128 -30.22 2.00 -25.90
CA ARG A 128 -29.19 1.99 -26.92
C ARG A 128 -28.98 3.42 -27.41
N LEU A 129 -27.83 3.97 -27.08
CA LEU A 129 -27.39 5.29 -27.52
C LEU A 129 -26.48 5.11 -28.73
N THR A 130 -26.80 5.77 -29.84
CA THR A 130 -25.99 5.78 -31.05
C THR A 130 -25.52 7.20 -31.32
N THR A 131 -24.20 7.41 -31.31
CA THR A 131 -23.60 8.68 -31.70
C THR A 131 -23.48 8.78 -33.23
N PRO A 132 -23.53 9.98 -33.83
CA PRO A 132 -23.25 10.19 -35.25
C PRO A 132 -21.86 9.68 -35.68
N SER A 133 -20.89 9.69 -34.76
CA SER A 133 -19.57 9.06 -34.97
C SER A 133 -19.59 7.52 -35.02
N GLY A 134 -20.75 6.88 -34.92
CA GLY A 134 -20.94 5.43 -35.04
C GLY A 134 -20.68 4.65 -33.74
N GLN A 135 -20.39 5.33 -32.63
CA GLN A 135 -20.26 4.67 -31.33
C GLN A 135 -21.64 4.31 -30.78
N ILE A 136 -21.79 3.06 -30.36
CA ILE A 136 -23.00 2.54 -29.74
C ILE A 136 -22.70 2.26 -28.27
N ALA A 137 -23.46 2.88 -27.38
CA ALA A 137 -23.45 2.58 -25.95
C ALA A 137 -24.77 1.92 -25.56
N THR A 138 -24.69 0.72 -24.98
CA THR A 138 -25.84 -0.02 -24.45
C THR A 138 -25.72 -0.16 -22.95
N GLY A 139 -26.80 0.05 -22.22
CA GLY A 139 -26.80 -0.08 -20.77
C GLY A 139 -28.21 0.04 -20.19
N TYR A 140 -28.27 0.08 -18.87
CA TYR A 140 -29.49 0.38 -18.12
C TYR A 140 -29.38 1.80 -17.56
N THR A 141 -30.49 2.52 -17.54
CA THR A 141 -30.56 3.81 -16.86
C THR A 141 -30.50 3.65 -15.35
N ASP A 142 -29.89 4.62 -14.66
CA ASP A 142 -29.87 4.64 -13.19
C ASP A 142 -31.24 5.05 -12.59
N GLU A 143 -31.30 5.17 -11.26
CA GLU A 143 -32.51 5.54 -10.51
C GLU A 143 -33.07 6.94 -10.89
N GLU A 144 -32.23 7.80 -11.48
CA GLU A 144 -32.61 9.13 -11.96
C GLU A 144 -32.89 9.14 -13.48
N GLY A 145 -32.89 7.97 -14.13
CA GLY A 145 -33.09 7.82 -15.57
C GLY A 145 -31.87 8.19 -16.42
N LYS A 146 -30.68 8.32 -15.84
CA LYS A 146 -29.46 8.75 -16.54
C LYS A 146 -28.68 7.60 -17.17
N THR A 147 -28.02 7.88 -18.29
CA THR A 147 -27.11 6.96 -18.98
C THR A 147 -25.71 6.99 -18.37
N VAL A 148 -24.87 6.01 -18.74
CA VAL A 148 -23.43 6.10 -18.48
C VAL A 148 -22.83 7.28 -19.27
N PRO A 149 -21.76 7.93 -18.77
CA PRO A 149 -21.12 9.01 -19.49
C PRO A 149 -20.54 8.51 -20.81
N VAL A 150 -20.94 9.14 -21.91
CA VAL A 150 -20.42 8.87 -23.24
C VAL A 150 -19.37 9.91 -23.57
N TYR A 151 -18.21 9.45 -24.04
CA TYR A 151 -17.07 10.30 -24.36
C TYR A 151 -16.96 10.48 -25.88
N THR A 152 -17.10 11.72 -26.34
CA THR A 152 -17.01 12.05 -27.77
C THR A 152 -15.83 12.98 -28.04
N ARG A 153 -15.36 12.98 -29.29
CA ARG A 153 -14.28 13.87 -29.76
C ARG A 153 -14.78 15.29 -30.02
N THR A 154 -16.07 15.41 -30.33
CA THR A 154 -16.81 16.62 -30.74
C THR A 154 -18.19 16.62 -30.08
N GLN A 155 -18.81 17.79 -29.94
CA GLN A 155 -20.19 17.88 -29.50
C GLN A 155 -21.12 17.36 -30.60
N GLU A 156 -21.84 16.28 -30.34
CA GLU A 156 -22.73 15.63 -31.30
C GLU A 156 -24.09 15.35 -30.64
N ASN A 157 -25.19 15.58 -31.37
CA ASN A 157 -26.52 15.14 -30.94
C ASN A 157 -26.61 13.64 -31.13
N VAL A 158 -26.85 12.90 -30.05
CA VAL A 158 -26.94 11.43 -30.07
C VAL A 158 -28.39 10.98 -30.15
N GLU A 159 -28.62 9.87 -30.84
CA GLU A 159 -29.92 9.22 -30.87
C GLU A 159 -30.02 8.19 -29.75
N LEU A 160 -31.02 8.32 -28.90
CA LEU A 160 -31.25 7.47 -27.75
C LEU A 160 -32.54 6.70 -27.91
N HIS A 161 -32.43 5.39 -28.10
CA HIS A 161 -33.57 4.50 -28.29
C HIS A 161 -33.76 3.58 -27.09
N VAL A 162 -35.00 3.50 -26.58
CA VAL A 162 -35.40 2.46 -25.62
C VAL A 162 -35.59 1.16 -26.39
N VAL A 163 -34.87 0.11 -26.00
CA VAL A 163 -35.02 -1.19 -26.65
C VAL A 163 -36.23 -1.89 -26.02
N GLN A 164 -37.34 -2.00 -26.76
CA GLN A 164 -38.41 -2.89 -26.34
C GLN A 164 -37.95 -4.33 -26.49
N LYS A 165 -37.94 -5.07 -25.36
CA LYS A 165 -37.63 -6.50 -25.35
C LYS A 165 -38.70 -7.22 -26.17
N LYS A 166 -38.35 -7.65 -27.39
CA LYS A 166 -39.19 -8.59 -28.15
C LYS A 166 -39.31 -9.86 -27.30
N PRO A 167 -40.52 -10.31 -26.91
CA PRO A 167 -40.66 -11.55 -26.16
C PRO A 167 -40.14 -12.69 -27.05
N GLN A 168 -39.05 -13.33 -26.61
CA GLN A 168 -38.57 -14.55 -27.23
C GLN A 168 -39.57 -15.67 -26.91
N PRO A 169 -40.01 -16.47 -27.90
CA PRO A 169 -40.88 -17.61 -27.62
C PRO A 169 -40.15 -18.54 -26.65
N GLN A 170 -40.84 -18.97 -25.58
CA GLN A 170 -40.35 -20.03 -24.71
C GLN A 170 -40.41 -21.34 -25.49
N GLU A 171 -39.27 -21.80 -26.02
CA GLU A 171 -39.14 -23.17 -26.48
C GLU A 171 -39.17 -24.09 -25.26
N MET A 172 -40.29 -24.81 -25.08
CA MET A 172 -40.38 -25.95 -24.17
C MET A 172 -39.44 -27.05 -24.69
N LEU A 173 -38.29 -27.21 -24.03
CA LEU A 173 -37.41 -28.35 -24.23
C LEU A 173 -38.04 -29.61 -23.61
N TRP A 174 -38.43 -30.56 -24.46
CA TRP A 174 -38.77 -31.92 -24.03
C TRP A 174 -37.49 -32.64 -23.61
N PHE A 175 -37.37 -32.95 -22.32
CA PHE A 175 -36.38 -33.92 -21.85
C PHE A 175 -36.90 -35.32 -22.16
N ILE A 176 -36.32 -35.99 -23.16
CA ILE A 176 -36.38 -37.45 -23.27
C ILE A 176 -35.07 -37.97 -22.67
N GLY A 177 -35.13 -38.29 -21.38
CA GLY A 177 -34.11 -39.00 -20.64
C GLY A 177 -34.80 -39.60 -19.43
N ASP A 178 -34.76 -40.93 -19.31
CA ASP A 178 -35.36 -41.62 -18.18
C ASP A 178 -34.70 -41.19 -16.86
N GLY A 179 -35.47 -41.30 -15.77
CA GLY A 179 -34.91 -41.54 -14.45
C GLY A 179 -34.57 -40.32 -13.59
N SER A 180 -35.58 -39.91 -12.81
CA SER A 180 -35.51 -39.19 -11.53
C SER A 180 -35.12 -37.71 -11.51
N GLU A 181 -36.16 -36.90 -11.29
CA GLU A 181 -36.11 -35.53 -10.77
C GLU A 181 -35.34 -35.48 -9.44
N GLN A 182 -34.42 -34.52 -9.31
CA GLN A 182 -34.28 -33.80 -8.05
C GLN A 182 -34.16 -32.30 -8.33
N GLN A 183 -35.24 -31.61 -7.96
CA GLN A 183 -35.27 -30.17 -7.76
C GLN A 183 -34.25 -29.84 -6.65
N MET A 184 -33.30 -28.95 -6.93
CA MET A 184 -32.51 -28.31 -5.88
C MET A 184 -32.89 -26.83 -5.85
N GLU A 185 -33.85 -26.51 -5.00
CA GLU A 185 -34.09 -25.15 -4.54
C GLU A 185 -32.88 -24.67 -3.74
N THR A 186 -32.35 -23.51 -4.09
CA THR A 186 -31.28 -22.85 -3.34
C THR A 186 -31.91 -22.02 -2.24
N GLU A 187 -32.12 -22.62 -1.06
CA GLU A 187 -32.46 -21.86 0.14
C GLU A 187 -31.19 -21.30 0.80
N LEU A 188 -31.12 -19.97 0.85
CA LEU A 188 -30.16 -19.19 1.62
C LEU A 188 -30.48 -19.32 3.12
N ARG A 189 -29.58 -19.90 3.91
CA ARG A 189 -29.64 -19.83 5.38
C ARG A 189 -28.47 -19.02 5.93
N GLU A 190 -28.82 -17.93 6.59
CA GLU A 190 -27.91 -17.08 7.35
C GLU A 190 -27.44 -17.77 8.65
N GLN A 191 -26.21 -17.44 9.05
CA GLN A 191 -25.52 -17.90 10.25
C GLN A 191 -26.19 -17.37 11.53
N PRO A 192 -25.81 -17.95 12.68
CA PRO A 192 -25.04 -17.13 13.63
C PRO A 192 -23.63 -17.66 13.91
#